data_AF-A0A0D3C1Z1-F1
#
_entry.id   AF-A0A0D3C1Z1-F1
#
_cell.length_a   1.000
_cell.length_b   1.000
_cell.length_c   1.000
_cell.angle_alpha   90.00
_cell.angle_beta   90.00
_cell.angle_gamma   90.00
#
_symmetry.space_group_name_H-M   'P 1'
#
loop_
_entity.id
_entity.type
_entity.pdbx_description
1 polymer ?
#
loop_
_entity_poly.entity_id
_entity_poly.type
_entity_poly.pdbx_seq_one_letter_code
_entity_poly.pdbx_strand_id
1 'polypeptide(L)'
;MQEFTWNPDYTNFIRHAFVHNVMDNYGKQIYEWKQKWLINQEELRVHWDKDEKKATSVTNSANRKSDRGGKGMYKHNLGAQTIATLGDRLADENDGEPVDDFVLMKTVHTNKHTGEIYDGVVRDVFSLIKTQKEDEETRLSQLQTDLDATSTASTNLSRIRINEIVESSVLEKKGRLVGLGRRARSVPPSAPQPYVDPEVLDQLKDKYDSIAALEQKMADQEAG
;
A
#
# COMPACT_ATOMS: atom_id res chain seq x y z
N MET A 1 -62.43 35.06 4.19
CA MET A 1 -62.13 33.61 4.18
C MET A 1 -63.41 32.92 3.79
N GLN A 2 -63.40 32.14 2.70
CA GLN A 2 -64.58 31.42 2.23
C GLN A 2 -64.61 30.06 2.93
N GLU A 3 -65.55 29.87 3.85
CA GLU A 3 -65.76 28.59 4.52
C GLU A 3 -66.61 27.70 3.61
N PHE A 4 -66.01 26.63 3.08
CA PHE A 4 -66.74 25.60 2.34
C PHE A 4 -67.40 24.65 3.33
N THR A 5 -68.73 24.67 3.40
CA THR A 5 -69.51 23.72 4.20
C THR A 5 -69.57 22.38 3.46
N TRP A 6 -68.77 21.42 3.93
CA TRP A 6 -68.69 20.09 3.33
C TRP A 6 -70.00 19.32 3.57
N ASN A 7 -70.67 18.89 2.51
CA ASN A 7 -71.78 17.96 2.64
C ASN A 7 -71.23 16.51 2.76
N PRO A 8 -71.49 15.83 3.90
CA PRO A 8 -70.93 14.50 4.18
C PRO A 8 -71.35 13.42 3.17
N ASP A 9 -72.45 13.60 2.44
CA ASP A 9 -72.92 12.64 1.43
C ASP A 9 -71.96 12.52 0.24
N TYR A 10 -71.20 13.57 -0.08
CA TYR A 10 -70.21 13.56 -1.17
C TYR A 10 -68.82 13.05 -0.73
N THR A 11 -68.64 12.75 0.57
CA THR A 11 -67.33 12.34 1.11
C THR A 11 -66.80 11.08 0.44
N ASN A 12 -67.65 10.08 0.27
CA ASN A 12 -67.26 8.82 -0.34
C ASN A 12 -66.94 9.00 -1.82
N PHE A 13 -67.74 9.78 -2.56
CA PHE A 13 -67.49 10.06 -3.96
C PHE A 13 -66.14 10.75 -4.18
N ILE A 14 -65.84 11.78 -3.39
CA ILE A 14 -64.59 12.54 -3.51
C ILE A 14 -63.39 11.68 -3.09
N ARG A 15 -63.53 10.86 -2.03
CA ARG A 15 -62.50 9.90 -1.63
C ARG A 15 -62.23 8.87 -2.74
N HIS A 16 -63.26 8.32 -3.36
CA HIS A 16 -63.12 7.36 -4.46
C HIS A 16 -62.43 8.00 -5.67
N ALA A 17 -62.86 9.21 -6.07
CA ALA A 17 -62.24 9.95 -7.17
C ALA A 17 -60.77 10.28 -6.90
N PHE A 18 -60.46 10.69 -5.66
CA PHE A 18 -59.08 10.94 -5.23
C PHE A 18 -58.22 9.68 -5.29
N VAL A 19 -58.69 8.56 -4.73
CA VAL A 19 -57.96 7.29 -4.76
C VAL A 19 -57.73 6.83 -6.19
N HIS A 20 -58.74 6.91 -7.07
CA HIS A 20 -58.59 6.54 -8.48
C HIS A 20 -57.53 7.40 -9.18
N ASN A 21 -57.57 8.72 -8.99
CA ASN A 21 -56.60 9.64 -9.59
C ASN A 21 -55.18 9.38 -9.08
N VAL A 22 -55.03 9.16 -7.77
CA VAL A 22 -53.76 8.79 -7.14
C VAL A 22 -53.20 7.51 -7.75
N MET A 23 -54.02 6.46 -7.87
CA MET A 23 -53.59 5.18 -8.43
C MET A 23 -53.19 5.30 -9.91
N ASP A 24 -53.95 6.04 -10.71
CA ASP A 24 -53.63 6.30 -12.12
C ASP A 24 -52.32 7.07 -12.27
N ASN A 25 -52.12 8.11 -11.46
CA ASN A 25 -50.93 8.95 -11.53
C ASN A 25 -49.68 8.18 -11.11
N TYR A 26 -49.72 7.45 -9.99
CA TYR A 26 -48.59 6.60 -9.58
C TYR A 26 -48.33 5.48 -10.57
N GLY A 27 -49.38 4.86 -11.13
CA GLY A 27 -49.27 3.83 -12.15
C GLY A 27 -48.50 4.32 -13.38
N LYS A 28 -48.83 5.51 -13.88
CA LYS A 28 -48.15 6.14 -15.01
C LYS A 28 -46.68 6.45 -14.70
N GLN A 29 -46.39 7.05 -13.55
CA GLN A 29 -45.02 7.37 -13.15
C GLN A 29 -44.15 6.11 -13.00
N ILE A 30 -44.69 5.06 -12.39
CA ILE A 30 -44.00 3.76 -12.25
C ILE A 30 -43.77 3.14 -13.63
N TYR A 31 -44.75 3.20 -14.52
CA TYR A 31 -44.62 2.67 -15.87
C TYR A 31 -43.52 3.39 -16.65
N GLU A 32 -43.52 4.72 -16.68
CA GLU A 32 -42.50 5.53 -17.34
C GLU A 32 -41.10 5.27 -16.77
N TRP A 33 -40.99 5.18 -15.44
CA TRP A 33 -39.73 4.84 -14.78
C TRP A 33 -39.23 3.45 -15.18
N LYS A 34 -40.13 2.44 -15.24
CA LYS A 34 -39.77 1.08 -15.67
C LYS A 34 -39.27 1.05 -17.11
N GLN A 35 -39.87 1.82 -18.02
CA GLN A 35 -39.41 1.88 -19.41
C GLN A 35 -37.96 2.44 -19.49
N LYS A 36 -37.69 3.54 -18.77
CA LYS A 36 -36.33 4.11 -18.70
C LYS A 36 -35.33 3.13 -18.08
N TRP A 37 -35.75 2.43 -17.04
CA TRP A 37 -34.92 1.41 -16.39
C TRP A 37 -34.60 0.25 -17.32
N LEU A 38 -35.57 -0.26 -18.10
CA LEU A 38 -35.37 -1.35 -19.06
C LEU A 38 -34.38 -0.97 -20.16
N ILE A 39 -34.47 0.25 -20.69
CA ILE A 39 -33.52 0.75 -21.70
C ILE A 39 -32.10 0.79 -21.10
N ASN A 40 -31.96 1.37 -19.91
CA ASN A 40 -30.67 1.44 -19.21
C ASN A 40 -30.12 0.03 -18.89
N GLN A 41 -30.98 -0.91 -18.51
CA GLN A 41 -30.58 -2.30 -18.29
C GLN A 41 -29.98 -2.94 -19.55
N GLU A 42 -30.55 -2.69 -20.73
CA GLU A 42 -29.99 -3.24 -21.97
C GLU A 42 -28.63 -2.59 -22.30
N GLU A 43 -28.50 -1.27 -22.14
CA GLU A 43 -27.23 -0.57 -22.30
C GLU A 43 -26.16 -1.09 -21.32
N LEU A 44 -26.53 -1.34 -20.06
CA LEU A 44 -25.65 -1.94 -19.07
C LEU A 44 -25.24 -3.36 -19.46
N ARG A 45 -26.16 -4.18 -19.95
CA ARG A 45 -25.84 -5.54 -20.43
C ARG A 45 -24.79 -5.48 -21.53
N VAL A 46 -25.03 -4.67 -22.57
CA VAL A 46 -24.07 -4.45 -23.67
C VAL A 46 -22.73 -3.93 -23.15
N HIS A 47 -22.73 -2.99 -22.19
CA HIS A 47 -21.51 -2.46 -21.59
C HIS A 47 -20.68 -3.54 -20.89
N TRP A 48 -21.31 -4.37 -20.06
CA TRP A 48 -20.65 -5.45 -19.32
C TRP A 48 -20.29 -6.65 -20.21
N ASP A 49 -20.95 -6.81 -21.35
CA ASP A 49 -20.65 -7.86 -22.31
C ASP A 49 -19.39 -7.62 -23.15
N LYS A 50 -18.88 -6.39 -23.19
CA LYS A 50 -17.62 -6.05 -23.85
C LYS A 50 -16.46 -6.87 -23.28
N ASP A 51 -15.64 -7.43 -24.17
CA ASP A 51 -14.50 -8.28 -23.79
C ASP A 51 -13.51 -7.58 -22.87
N GLU A 52 -13.26 -6.27 -23.05
CA GLU A 52 -12.42 -5.47 -22.16
C GLU A 52 -12.94 -5.46 -20.70
N LYS A 53 -14.26 -5.33 -20.52
CA LYS A 53 -14.89 -5.29 -19.19
C LYS A 53 -14.92 -6.69 -18.57
N LYS A 54 -15.18 -7.72 -19.37
CA LYS A 54 -15.05 -9.12 -18.94
C LYS A 54 -13.62 -9.43 -18.50
N ALA A 55 -12.61 -9.08 -19.29
CA ALA A 55 -11.20 -9.31 -18.97
C ALA A 55 -10.77 -8.58 -17.69
N THR A 56 -11.16 -7.32 -17.55
CA THR A 56 -10.92 -6.52 -16.33
C THR A 56 -11.60 -7.15 -15.11
N SER A 57 -12.86 -7.58 -15.26
CA SER A 57 -13.62 -8.24 -14.20
C SER A 57 -13.00 -9.56 -13.78
N VAL A 58 -12.61 -10.42 -14.73
CA VAL A 58 -11.91 -11.69 -14.48
C VAL A 58 -10.61 -11.43 -13.72
N THR A 59 -9.79 -10.48 -14.19
CA THR A 59 -8.53 -10.10 -13.53
C THR A 59 -8.77 -9.60 -12.10
N ASN A 60 -9.75 -8.72 -11.90
CA ASN A 60 -10.11 -8.21 -10.58
C ASN A 60 -10.66 -9.31 -9.67
N SER A 61 -11.44 -10.24 -10.21
CA SER A 61 -11.99 -11.38 -9.47
C SER A 61 -10.89 -12.34 -9.02
N ALA A 62 -9.92 -12.63 -9.89
CA ALA A 62 -8.75 -13.45 -9.60
C ALA A 62 -7.88 -12.79 -8.52
N ASN A 63 -7.65 -11.48 -8.61
CA ASN A 63 -6.91 -10.72 -7.59
C ASN A 63 -7.62 -10.79 -6.22
N ARG A 64 -8.96 -10.66 -6.20
CA ARG A 64 -9.77 -10.70 -4.96
C ARG A 64 -9.82 -12.09 -4.33
N LYS A 65 -9.86 -13.15 -5.13
CA LYS A 65 -9.85 -14.54 -4.68
C LYS A 65 -8.44 -15.16 -4.70
N SER A 66 -7.39 -14.35 -4.71
CA SER A 66 -6.03 -14.85 -4.87
C SER A 66 -5.74 -15.98 -3.87
N ASP A 67 -5.50 -17.17 -4.42
CA ASP A 67 -5.14 -18.33 -3.63
C ASP A 67 -3.73 -18.09 -3.08
N ARG A 68 -3.59 -18.16 -1.76
CA ARG A 68 -2.30 -18.03 -1.07
C ARG A 68 -1.67 -19.40 -0.86
N GLY A 69 -1.96 -20.36 -1.72
CA GLY A 69 -1.52 -21.76 -1.60
C GLY A 69 -2.08 -22.42 -0.35
N GLY A 70 -3.35 -22.17 -0.04
CA GLY A 70 -3.99 -22.70 1.18
C GLY A 70 -3.51 -22.08 2.50
N LYS A 71 -2.66 -21.05 2.49
CA LYS A 71 -2.09 -20.42 3.71
C LYS A 71 -3.04 -19.44 4.44
N GLY A 72 -4.32 -19.42 4.05
CA GLY A 72 -5.36 -18.61 4.68
C GLY A 72 -5.27 -17.11 4.38
N MET A 73 -6.20 -16.35 4.96
CA MET A 73 -6.32 -14.89 4.80
C MET A 73 -5.13 -14.14 5.45
N TYR A 74 -4.77 -12.99 4.87
CA TYR A 74 -3.73 -12.12 5.43
C TYR A 74 -4.11 -11.58 6.81
N LYS A 75 -3.21 -11.71 7.79
CA LYS A 75 -3.43 -11.29 9.18
C LYS A 75 -2.19 -10.58 9.74
N HIS A 76 -2.39 -9.50 10.48
CA HIS A 76 -1.36 -8.74 11.21
C HIS A 76 -1.97 -8.14 12.49
N ASN A 77 -1.15 -7.68 13.44
CA ASN A 77 -1.60 -7.27 14.78
C ASN A 77 -1.62 -5.75 15.06
N LEU A 78 -1.35 -4.92 14.04
CA LEU A 78 -1.15 -3.47 14.20
C LEU A 78 -2.44 -2.66 14.33
N GLY A 79 -3.58 -3.22 13.95
CA GLY A 79 -4.82 -2.46 13.86
C GLY A 79 -4.66 -1.28 12.88
N ALA A 80 -4.81 -0.05 13.39
CA ALA A 80 -4.67 1.17 12.61
C ALA A 80 -3.22 1.69 12.51
N GLN A 81 -2.28 1.11 13.28
CA GLN A 81 -0.87 1.53 13.25
C GLN A 81 -0.20 1.02 11.97
N THR A 82 0.67 1.83 11.38
CA THR A 82 1.49 1.40 10.23
C THR A 82 2.75 0.69 10.69
N ILE A 83 3.35 -0.14 9.82
CA ILE A 83 4.63 -0.82 10.12
C ILE A 83 5.75 0.19 10.38
N ALA A 84 5.79 1.30 9.62
CA ALA A 84 6.77 2.38 9.82
C ALA A 84 6.62 3.01 11.21
N THR A 85 5.38 3.39 11.59
CA THR A 85 5.10 3.95 12.92
C THR A 85 5.43 2.98 14.05
N LEU A 86 5.28 1.66 13.82
CA LEU A 86 5.75 0.68 14.80
C LEU A 86 7.28 0.66 14.87
N GLY A 87 7.97 0.71 13.72
CA GLY A 87 9.43 0.75 13.64
C GLY A 87 10.01 1.96 14.38
N ASP A 88 9.45 3.15 14.17
CA ASP A 88 9.86 4.38 14.87
C ASP A 88 9.69 4.24 16.39
N ARG A 89 8.52 3.74 16.84
CA ARG A 89 8.28 3.49 18.27
C ARG A 89 9.27 2.49 18.87
N LEU A 90 9.57 1.42 18.14
CA LEU A 90 10.55 0.43 18.58
C LEU A 90 11.96 1.02 18.62
N ALA A 91 12.31 1.94 17.72
CA ALA A 91 13.58 2.64 17.78
C ALA A 91 13.65 3.54 19.02
N ASP A 92 12.59 4.30 19.31
CA ASP A 92 12.51 5.13 20.52
C ASP A 92 12.61 4.29 21.81
N GLU A 93 12.00 3.10 21.83
CA GLU A 93 12.12 2.13 22.94
C GLU A 93 13.53 1.54 23.08
N ASN A 94 14.35 1.55 22.02
CA ASN A 94 15.74 1.08 21.99
C ASN A 94 16.74 2.24 21.96
N ASP A 95 16.52 3.28 22.77
CA ASP A 95 17.42 4.44 22.90
C ASP A 95 17.69 5.19 21.57
N GLY A 96 16.74 5.12 20.63
CA GLY A 96 16.85 5.70 19.29
C GLY A 96 17.49 4.77 18.25
N GLU A 97 17.94 3.57 18.62
CA GLU A 97 18.51 2.61 17.68
C GLU A 97 17.41 1.81 16.95
N PRO A 98 17.35 1.88 15.62
CA PRO A 98 16.34 1.16 14.84
C PRO A 98 16.50 -0.35 14.94
N VAL A 99 15.37 -1.03 15.15
CA VAL A 99 15.26 -2.48 15.18
C VAL A 99 15.46 -3.09 13.79
N ASP A 100 15.99 -4.31 13.71
CA ASP A 100 16.14 -5.05 12.46
C ASP A 100 14.79 -5.51 11.88
N ASP A 101 14.77 -5.75 10.56
CA ASP A 101 13.56 -6.10 9.81
C ASP A 101 12.99 -7.47 10.23
N PHE A 102 13.82 -8.37 10.77
CA PHE A 102 13.37 -9.68 11.24
C PHE A 102 12.57 -9.55 12.53
N VAL A 103 13.05 -8.78 13.51
CA VAL A 103 12.33 -8.48 14.75
C VAL A 103 11.09 -7.64 14.48
N LEU A 104 11.16 -6.67 13.56
CA LEU A 104 10.00 -5.89 13.14
C LEU A 104 8.91 -6.80 12.55
N MET A 105 9.26 -7.66 11.59
CA MET A 105 8.31 -8.61 10.99
C MET A 105 7.71 -9.56 12.03
N LYS A 106 8.53 -10.09 12.95
CA LYS A 106 8.06 -10.91 14.08
C LYS A 106 7.01 -10.16 14.87
N THR A 107 7.31 -8.94 15.28
CA THR A 107 6.45 -8.12 16.14
C THR A 107 5.11 -7.84 15.47
N VAL A 108 5.09 -7.54 14.17
CA VAL A 108 3.87 -7.25 13.39
C VAL A 108 2.95 -8.46 13.23
N HIS A 109 3.50 -9.67 13.16
CA HIS A 109 2.73 -10.87 12.78
C HIS A 109 2.55 -11.88 13.91
N THR A 110 3.20 -11.66 15.06
CA THR A 110 3.06 -12.51 16.23
C THR A 110 1.71 -12.30 16.89
N ASN A 111 1.06 -13.41 17.24
CA ASN A 111 -0.16 -13.37 18.00
C ASN A 111 0.11 -13.10 19.49
N LYS A 112 -0.69 -12.20 20.08
CA LYS A 112 -0.61 -11.86 21.50
C LYS A 112 -1.03 -12.98 22.46
N HIS A 113 -1.86 -13.93 22.03
CA HIS A 113 -2.35 -15.02 22.88
C HIS A 113 -1.51 -16.30 22.75
N THR A 114 -1.09 -16.67 21.54
CA THR A 114 -0.30 -17.90 21.29
C THR A 114 1.20 -17.66 21.21
N GLY A 115 1.64 -16.42 20.98
CA GLY A 115 3.06 -16.11 20.75
C GLY A 115 3.59 -16.58 19.39
N GLU A 116 2.74 -17.14 18.52
CA GLU A 116 3.12 -17.65 17.21
C GLU A 116 2.73 -16.70 16.07
N ILE A 117 3.40 -16.82 14.93
CA ILE A 117 3.04 -16.08 13.72
C ILE A 117 1.77 -16.67 13.10
N TYR A 118 0.71 -15.86 13.03
CA TYR A 118 -0.60 -16.33 12.55
C TYR A 118 -0.72 -16.43 11.04
N ASP A 119 -0.04 -15.56 10.28
CA ASP A 119 -0.14 -15.56 8.83
C ASP A 119 0.73 -16.69 8.25
N GLY A 120 0.12 -17.60 7.48
CA GLY A 120 0.82 -18.76 6.97
C GLY A 120 1.94 -18.43 5.98
N VAL A 121 1.80 -17.38 5.16
CA VAL A 121 2.88 -16.97 4.24
C VAL A 121 4.03 -16.35 5.03
N VAL A 122 3.73 -15.45 5.95
CA VAL A 122 4.75 -14.78 6.76
C VAL A 122 5.45 -15.78 7.67
N ARG A 123 4.75 -16.79 8.19
CA ARG A 123 5.37 -17.87 8.98
C ARG A 123 6.43 -18.63 8.20
N ASP A 124 6.16 -18.99 6.95
CA ASP A 124 7.12 -19.70 6.10
C ASP A 124 8.33 -18.83 5.77
N VAL A 125 8.09 -17.56 5.43
CA VAL A 125 9.15 -16.56 5.17
C VAL A 125 10.00 -16.35 6.43
N PHE A 126 9.36 -16.24 7.59
CA PHE A 126 10.04 -16.09 8.87
C PHE A 126 10.91 -17.31 9.20
N SER A 127 10.43 -18.52 8.94
CA SER A 127 11.20 -19.76 9.11
C SER A 127 12.41 -19.81 8.17
N LEU A 128 12.24 -19.36 6.93
CA LEU A 128 13.34 -19.29 5.95
C LEU A 128 14.43 -18.33 6.41
N ILE A 129 14.06 -17.11 6.82
CA ILE A 129 15.01 -16.10 7.30
C ILE A 129 15.71 -16.59 8.56
N LYS A 130 14.99 -17.22 9.48
CA LYS A 130 15.59 -17.80 10.70
C LYS A 130 16.67 -18.81 10.35
N THR A 131 16.41 -19.71 9.40
CA THR A 131 17.37 -20.73 8.96
C THR A 131 18.59 -20.09 8.28
N GLN A 132 18.39 -19.10 7.40
CA GLN A 132 19.51 -18.41 6.75
C GLN A 132 20.37 -17.63 7.74
N LYS A 133 19.74 -16.99 8.74
CA LYS A 133 20.44 -16.30 9.82
C LYS A 133 21.33 -17.28 10.61
N GLU A 134 20.80 -18.44 10.98
CA GLU A 134 21.54 -19.48 11.71
C GLU A 134 22.69 -20.05 10.85
N ASP A 135 22.48 -20.33 9.57
CA ASP A 135 23.54 -20.76 8.64
C ASP A 135 24.67 -19.73 8.56
N GLU A 136 24.36 -18.45 8.35
CA GLU A 136 25.38 -17.41 8.28
C GLU A 136 26.14 -17.22 9.60
N GLU A 137 25.45 -17.28 10.73
CA GLU A 137 26.07 -17.20 12.06
C GLU A 137 27.06 -18.36 12.28
N THR A 138 26.70 -19.58 11.87
CA THR A 138 27.61 -20.74 11.94
C THR A 138 28.80 -20.61 10.99
N ARG A 139 28.60 -20.04 9.80
CA ARG A 139 29.68 -19.79 8.84
C ARG A 139 30.66 -18.73 9.35
N LEU A 140 30.18 -17.66 9.98
CA LEU A 140 31.04 -16.67 10.64
C LEU A 140 31.79 -17.27 11.82
N SER A 141 31.12 -18.12 12.61
CA SER A 141 31.74 -18.84 13.72
C SER A 141 32.90 -19.72 13.26
N GLN A 142 32.72 -20.47 12.17
CA GLN A 142 33.76 -21.33 11.60
C GLN A 142 34.95 -20.52 11.06
N LEU A 143 34.69 -19.40 10.37
CA LEU A 143 35.75 -18.51 9.90
C LEU A 143 36.57 -17.92 11.06
N GLN A 144 35.96 -17.74 12.23
CA GLN A 144 36.64 -17.25 13.41
C GLN A 144 37.50 -18.33 14.08
N THR A 145 37.05 -19.59 14.09
CA THR A 145 37.83 -20.70 14.64
C THR A 145 39.08 -21.02 13.84
N ASP A 146 39.08 -20.75 12.53
CA ASP A 146 40.24 -20.96 11.66
C ASP A 146 41.31 -19.85 11.80
N LEU A 147 40.96 -18.71 12.43
CA LEU A 147 41.85 -17.54 12.51
C LEU A 147 42.54 -17.32 13.86
N ASP A 148 42.01 -17.75 15.03
CA ASP A 148 42.76 -17.75 16.30
C ASP A 148 42.01 -18.36 17.51
N ALA A 149 42.73 -19.09 18.37
CA ALA A 149 42.27 -19.71 19.63
C ALA A 149 42.06 -18.72 20.81
N THR A 150 41.93 -17.41 20.55
CA THR A 150 41.97 -16.38 21.61
C THR A 150 40.93 -15.26 21.51
N SER A 151 40.02 -15.28 20.53
CA SER A 151 39.00 -14.22 20.39
C SER A 151 37.62 -14.67 20.86
N THR A 152 37.24 -14.22 22.06
CA THR A 152 35.86 -14.22 22.58
C THR A 152 35.06 -13.07 21.94
N ALA A 153 35.01 -13.01 20.60
CA ALA A 153 34.22 -11.99 19.90
C ALA A 153 32.79 -12.52 19.66
N SER A 154 31.80 -11.72 20.04
CA SER A 154 30.38 -12.08 20.03
C SER A 154 29.86 -12.42 18.62
N THR A 155 29.31 -13.63 18.50
CA THR A 155 28.74 -14.27 17.31
C THR A 155 27.40 -13.70 16.84
N ASN A 156 27.17 -12.40 16.94
CA ASN A 156 25.89 -11.81 16.53
C ASN A 156 26.03 -11.10 15.17
N LEU A 157 25.18 -11.45 14.21
CA LEU A 157 25.10 -10.77 12.93
C LEU A 157 24.74 -9.29 13.12
N SER A 158 25.33 -8.41 12.30
CA SER A 158 24.98 -7.00 12.32
C SER A 158 23.54 -6.79 11.82
N ARG A 159 22.88 -5.72 12.29
CA ARG A 159 21.54 -5.31 11.83
C ARG A 159 21.45 -5.21 10.32
N ILE A 160 22.46 -4.59 9.69
CA ILE A 160 22.52 -4.41 8.24
C ILE A 160 22.52 -5.77 7.55
N ARG A 161 23.32 -6.71 8.04
CA ARG A 161 23.37 -8.06 7.48
C ARG A 161 22.05 -8.82 7.63
N ILE A 162 21.40 -8.70 8.78
CA ILE A 162 20.07 -9.28 9.00
C ILE A 162 19.05 -8.70 8.00
N ASN A 163 19.05 -7.39 7.78
CA ASN A 163 18.15 -6.74 6.82
C ASN A 163 18.42 -7.23 5.39
N GLU A 164 19.67 -7.41 4.98
CA GLU A 164 20.02 -8.00 3.67
C GLU A 164 19.47 -9.43 3.50
N ILE A 165 19.57 -10.26 4.53
CA ILE A 165 19.01 -11.63 4.54
C ILE A 165 17.48 -11.57 4.40
N VAL A 166 16.83 -10.65 5.12
CA VAL A 166 15.38 -10.46 5.04
C VAL A 166 14.97 -10.02 3.63
N GLU A 167 15.64 -9.03 3.05
CA GLU A 167 15.34 -8.53 1.70
C GLU A 167 15.48 -9.59 0.62
N SER A 168 16.53 -10.41 0.70
CA SER A 168 16.77 -11.50 -0.27
C SER A 168 15.78 -12.66 -0.11
N SER A 169 15.23 -12.86 1.10
CA SER A 169 14.24 -13.90 1.39
C SER A 169 12.78 -13.48 1.14
N VAL A 170 12.46 -12.20 1.29
CA VAL A 170 11.09 -11.70 1.22
C VAL A 170 10.72 -11.37 -0.23
N LEU A 171 9.67 -12.01 -0.73
CA LEU A 171 9.13 -11.69 -2.06
C LEU A 171 8.59 -10.25 -2.10
N GLU A 172 9.01 -9.50 -3.11
CA GLU A 172 8.41 -8.20 -3.42
C GLU A 172 7.21 -8.34 -4.35
N LYS A 173 6.07 -7.75 -3.95
CA LYS A 173 4.88 -7.64 -4.80
C LYS A 173 4.39 -6.21 -4.86
N LYS A 174 4.38 -5.62 -6.07
CA LYS A 174 3.98 -4.22 -6.31
C LYS A 174 4.79 -3.21 -5.45
N GLY A 175 6.10 -3.45 -5.29
CA GLY A 175 6.99 -2.63 -4.46
C GLY A 175 6.65 -2.69 -2.97
N ARG A 176 6.18 -3.84 -2.49
CA ARG A 176 5.91 -4.12 -1.09
C ARG A 176 6.53 -5.46 -0.70
N LEU A 177 7.31 -5.46 0.37
CA LEU A 177 7.88 -6.65 0.99
C LEU A 177 6.77 -7.35 1.78
N VAL A 178 6.58 -8.65 1.54
CA VAL A 178 5.61 -9.46 2.29
C VAL A 178 5.94 -9.38 3.80
N GLY A 179 4.98 -8.97 4.61
CA GLY A 179 5.16 -8.83 6.07
C GLY A 179 5.83 -7.53 6.54
N LEU A 180 6.38 -6.73 5.65
CA LEU A 180 7.05 -5.45 5.98
C LEU A 180 6.44 -4.24 5.27
N GLY A 181 5.59 -4.47 4.28
CA GLY A 181 4.87 -3.40 3.60
C GLY A 181 5.76 -2.62 2.64
N ARG A 182 5.53 -1.30 2.54
CA ARG A 182 6.40 -0.44 1.74
C ARG A 182 7.64 -0.14 2.55
N ARG A 183 8.81 -0.39 1.95
CA ARG A 183 10.05 0.12 2.49
C ARG A 183 10.07 1.63 2.33
N ALA A 184 10.43 2.35 3.39
CA ALA A 184 11.01 3.67 3.19
C ALA A 184 12.31 3.42 2.41
N ARG A 185 12.35 3.80 1.12
CA ARG A 185 13.64 3.84 0.44
C ARG A 185 14.58 4.66 1.32
N SER A 186 15.80 4.20 1.52
CA SER A 186 16.88 4.96 2.15
C SER A 186 17.06 6.34 1.52
N VAL A 187 16.59 6.50 0.28
CA VAL A 187 16.37 7.77 -0.38
C VAL A 187 14.85 7.99 -0.51
N PRO A 188 14.24 9.00 0.14
CA PRO A 188 12.83 9.31 -0.13
C PRO A 188 12.62 9.41 -1.65
N PRO A 189 11.46 9.02 -2.21
CA PRO A 189 11.11 9.49 -3.54
C PRO A 189 11.19 11.01 -3.43
N SER A 190 12.28 11.57 -3.95
CA SER A 190 12.52 13.00 -3.95
C SER A 190 11.21 13.64 -4.31
N ALA A 191 10.76 14.58 -3.48
CA ALA A 191 9.66 15.48 -3.82
C ALA A 191 9.68 15.75 -5.33
N PRO A 192 8.51 15.81 -6.02
CA PRO A 192 8.45 15.95 -7.46
C PRO A 192 9.53 16.94 -7.88
N GLN A 193 10.55 16.42 -8.56
CA GLN A 193 11.71 17.22 -8.91
C GLN A 193 11.12 18.45 -9.59
N PRO A 194 11.36 19.68 -9.09
CA PRO A 194 10.88 20.86 -9.78
C PRO A 194 11.34 20.69 -11.22
N TYR A 195 10.39 20.70 -12.16
CA TYR A 195 10.72 20.57 -13.56
C TYR A 195 11.66 21.73 -13.89
N VAL A 196 12.95 21.43 -14.02
CA VAL A 196 13.96 22.37 -14.48
C VAL A 196 13.96 22.23 -15.99
N ASP A 197 13.55 23.29 -16.66
CA ASP A 197 13.61 23.37 -18.12
C ASP A 197 15.03 23.03 -18.60
N PRO A 198 15.21 22.04 -19.50
CA PRO A 198 16.52 21.68 -20.04
C PRO A 198 17.31 22.88 -20.57
N GLU A 199 16.63 23.90 -21.10
CA GLU A 199 17.26 25.12 -21.61
C GLU A 199 17.88 25.97 -20.48
N VAL A 200 17.26 25.99 -19.30
CA VAL A 200 17.80 26.67 -18.11
C VAL A 200 19.03 25.93 -17.57
N LEU A 201 19.07 24.60 -17.69
CA LEU A 201 20.22 23.80 -17.26
C LEU A 201 21.45 24.06 -18.14
N ASP A 202 21.24 24.21 -19.45
CA ASP A 202 22.29 24.54 -20.42
C ASP A 202 22.85 25.95 -20.16
N GLN A 203 21.96 26.93 -19.97
CA GLN A 203 22.36 28.29 -19.58
C GLN A 203 23.12 28.35 -18.25
N LEU A 204 22.76 27.48 -17.29
CA LEU A 204 23.48 27.40 -16.02
C LEU A 204 24.90 26.88 -16.24
N LYS A 205 25.06 25.87 -17.09
CA LYS A 205 26.36 25.26 -17.40
C LYS A 205 27.29 26.24 -18.09
N ASP A 206 26.79 27.00 -19.08
CA ASP A 206 27.54 28.06 -19.75
C ASP A 206 28.03 29.14 -18.77
N LYS A 207 27.20 29.50 -17.78
CA LYS A 207 27.59 30.45 -16.73
C LYS A 207 28.68 29.89 -15.82
N TYR A 208 28.61 28.62 -15.45
CA TYR A 208 29.65 27.96 -14.66
C TYR A 208 31.00 27.93 -15.40
N ASP A 209 30.98 27.60 -16.69
CA ASP A 209 32.18 27.58 -17.51
C ASP A 209 32.79 28.98 -17.68
N SER A 210 31.94 30.01 -17.83
CA SER A 210 32.41 31.40 -17.88
C SER A 210 33.00 31.88 -16.55
N ILE A 211 32.48 31.43 -15.41
CA ILE A 211 33.03 31.74 -14.09
C ILE A 211 34.41 31.09 -13.94
N ALA A 212 34.52 29.80 -14.27
CA ALA A 212 35.80 29.08 -14.21
C ALA A 212 36.88 29.74 -15.08
N ALA A 213 36.52 30.23 -16.27
CA ALA A 213 37.44 30.96 -17.15
C ALA A 213 37.88 32.33 -16.59
N LEU A 214 37.00 33.02 -15.84
CA LEU A 214 37.34 34.27 -15.16
C LEU A 214 38.25 34.04 -13.95
N GLU A 215 37.96 33.01 -13.16
CA GLU A 215 38.79 32.61 -12.01
C GLU A 215 40.20 32.24 -12.47
N GLN A 216 40.33 31.49 -13.58
CA GLN A 216 41.64 31.16 -14.14
C GLN A 216 42.42 32.41 -14.59
N LYS A 217 41.75 33.37 -15.25
CA LYS A 217 42.40 34.62 -15.67
C LYS A 217 42.85 35.48 -14.49
N MET A 218 42.09 35.50 -13.41
CA MET A 218 42.49 36.19 -12.19
C MET A 218 43.70 35.52 -11.54
N ALA A 219 43.70 34.18 -11.46
CA ALA A 219 44.85 33.42 -10.95
C ALA A 219 46.11 33.66 -11.78
N ASP A 220 45.98 33.72 -13.11
CA ASP A 220 47.10 33.99 -14.01
C ASP A 220 47.60 35.46 -13.92
N GLN A 221 46.75 36.42 -13.54
CA GLN A 221 47.14 37.81 -13.29
C GLN A 221 47.81 38.03 -11.92
N GLU A 222 47.50 37.22 -10.91
CA GLU A 222 48.17 37.28 -9.60
C GLU A 222 49.53 36.55 -9.59
N ALA A 223 49.78 35.67 -10.57
CA ALA A 223 51.03 34.91 -10.70
C ALA A 223 52.11 35.60 -11.57
N GLY A 224 51.84 36.79 -12.11
CA GLY A 224 52.79 37.60 -12.90
C GLY A 224 53.19 38.89 -12.21
#